data_AF-A0A849EDV7-F1
#
_entry.id   AF-A0A849EDV7-F1
#
_cell.length_a   1.000
_cell.length_b   1.000
_cell.length_c   1.000
_cell.angle_alpha   90.00
_cell.angle_beta   90.00
_cell.angle_gamma   90.00
#
_symmetry.space_group_name_H-M   'P 1'
#
loop_
_entity.id
_entity.type
_entity.pdbx_description
1 polymer ?
#
loop_
_entity_poly.entity_id
_entity_poly.type
_entity_poly.pdbx_seq_one_letter_code
_entity_poly.pdbx_strand_id
1 'polypeptide(L)'
;SCDARFDAMVECGAVGEVERLLALGLAPDLPAMKAIGVAALAGYIADEMPLKEAISLAQKQTRNYAKRQMTWIRNQMADWPTVETRQQALEVLLK
;
A
#
# COMPACT_ATOMS: atom_id res chain seq x y z
N SER A 1 -11.88 1.63 1.77
CA SER A 1 -10.92 2.73 2.02
C SER A 1 -9.50 2.17 2.10
N CYS A 2 -8.46 3.00 2.05
CA CYS A 2 -7.08 2.53 2.23
C CYS A 2 -6.88 1.82 3.59
N ASP A 3 -7.59 2.31 4.61
CA ASP A 3 -7.47 1.87 5.99
C ASP A 3 -8.01 0.44 6.16
N ALA A 4 -9.28 0.24 5.83
CA ALA A 4 -9.92 -1.07 5.86
C ALA A 4 -9.21 -2.10 4.97
N ARG A 5 -8.59 -1.67 3.87
CA ARG A 5 -7.79 -2.56 3.02
C ARG A 5 -6.54 -3.05 3.75
N PHE A 6 -5.86 -2.18 4.50
CA PHE A 6 -4.67 -2.59 5.24
C PHE A 6 -5.03 -3.47 6.45
N ASP A 7 -6.14 -3.18 7.12
CA ASP A 7 -6.65 -4.05 8.20
C ASP A 7 -6.89 -5.47 7.66
N ALA A 8 -7.58 -5.59 6.52
CA ALA A 8 -7.78 -6.87 5.85
C ALA A 8 -6.47 -7.56 5.44
N MET A 9 -5.44 -6.81 5.01
CA MET A 9 -4.12 -7.40 4.73
C MET A 9 -3.49 -8.03 5.98
N VAL A 10 -3.59 -7.35 7.13
CA VAL A 10 -3.09 -7.88 8.40
C VAL A 10 -3.86 -9.13 8.81
N GLU A 11 -5.19 -9.11 8.72
CA GLU A 11 -6.05 -10.28 8.97
C GLU A 11 -5.73 -11.46 8.03
N CYS A 12 -5.37 -11.18 6.78
CA CYS A 12 -4.94 -12.18 5.79
C CYS A 12 -3.47 -12.63 5.95
N GLY A 13 -2.76 -12.20 7.00
CA GLY A 13 -1.42 -12.72 7.32
C GLY A 13 -0.24 -11.88 6.80
N ALA A 14 -0.43 -10.58 6.55
CA ALA A 14 0.66 -9.69 6.12
C ALA A 14 1.83 -9.65 7.12
N VAL A 15 1.60 -9.79 8.43
CA VAL A 15 2.67 -9.87 9.43
C VAL A 15 3.59 -11.06 9.12
N GLY A 16 3.01 -12.26 8.95
CA GLY A 16 3.78 -13.45 8.63
C GLY A 16 4.46 -13.39 7.26
N GLU A 17 3.89 -12.64 6.30
CA GLU A 17 4.57 -12.37 5.02
C GLU A 17 5.83 -11.53 5.21
N VAL A 18 5.77 -10.49 6.04
CA VAL A 18 6.94 -9.65 6.35
C VAL A 18 7.97 -10.41 7.18
N GLU A 19 7.57 -11.26 8.13
CA GLU A 19 8.50 -12.15 8.85
C GLU A 19 9.29 -13.03 7.89
N ARG A 20 8.61 -13.67 6.92
CA ARG A 20 9.27 -14.49 5.89
C ARG A 20 10.19 -13.66 5.00
N LEU A 21 9.79 -12.43 4.66
CA LEU A 21 10.63 -11.52 3.87
C LEU A 21 11.91 -11.15 4.62
N LEU A 22 11.82 -10.82 5.91
CA LEU A 22 12.98 -10.47 6.75
C LEU A 22 13.93 -11.66 6.92
N ALA A 23 13.40 -12.88 7.05
CA ALA A 23 14.19 -14.10 7.18
C ALA A 23 15.09 -14.39 5.96
N LEU A 24 14.82 -13.78 4.80
CA LEU A 24 15.67 -13.90 3.62
C LEU A 24 17.01 -13.15 3.75
N GLY A 25 17.18 -12.29 4.76
CA GLY A 25 18.45 -11.56 4.99
C GLY A 25 18.82 -10.61 3.85
N LEU A 26 17.82 -10.05 3.17
CA LEU A 26 17.99 -9.17 2.02
C LEU A 26 18.64 -7.83 2.41
N ALA A 27 19.36 -7.23 1.47
CA ALA A 27 19.92 -5.90 1.65
C ALA A 27 18.79 -4.87 1.90
N PRO A 28 18.87 -4.05 2.98
CA PRO A 28 17.78 -3.13 3.37
C PRO A 28 17.43 -2.06 2.34
N ASP A 29 18.33 -1.76 1.41
CA ASP A 29 18.16 -0.72 0.39
C ASP A 29 17.41 -1.20 -0.85
N LEU A 30 17.12 -2.50 -0.96
CA LEU A 30 16.38 -3.07 -2.09
C LEU A 30 14.96 -2.49 -2.19
N PRO A 31 14.44 -2.28 -3.42
CA PRO A 31 13.08 -1.76 -3.62
C PRO A 31 11.99 -2.57 -2.90
N ALA A 32 12.14 -3.90 -2.82
CA ALA A 32 11.20 -4.77 -2.12
C ALA A 32 11.09 -4.41 -0.62
N MET A 33 12.20 -4.06 0.02
CA MET A 33 12.24 -3.68 1.44
C MET A 33 11.59 -2.31 1.70
N LYS A 34 11.41 -1.52 0.64
CA LYS A 34 10.79 -0.17 0.68
C LYS A 34 9.30 -0.19 0.35
N ALA A 35 8.70 -1.36 0.13
CA ALA A 35 7.27 -1.48 -0.08
C ALA A 35 6.51 -0.93 1.15
N ILE A 36 5.40 -0.22 0.89
CA ILE A 36 4.60 0.41 1.95
C ILE A 36 4.05 -0.68 2.86
N GLY A 37 4.23 -0.50 4.17
CA GLY A 37 3.83 -1.48 5.19
C GLY A 37 4.97 -2.38 5.67
N VAL A 38 5.98 -2.68 4.83
CA VAL A 38 7.10 -3.56 5.23
C VAL A 38 7.85 -2.99 6.43
N ALA A 39 8.30 -1.73 6.36
CA ALA A 39 9.02 -1.10 7.47
C ALA A 39 8.18 -0.97 8.75
N ALA A 40 6.88 -0.70 8.62
CA ALA A 40 5.99 -0.56 9.78
C ALA A 40 5.78 -1.91 10.49
N LEU A 41 5.50 -2.96 9.72
CA LEU A 41 5.33 -4.31 10.26
C LEU A 41 6.65 -4.89 10.76
N ALA A 42 7.78 -4.56 10.12
CA ALA A 42 9.11 -4.94 10.61
C ALA A 42 9.41 -4.32 11.99
N GLY A 43 9.06 -3.05 12.21
CA GLY A 43 9.18 -2.42 13.53
C GLY A 43 8.31 -3.09 14.59
N TYR A 44 7.11 -3.55 14.23
CA TYR A 44 6.30 -4.38 15.13
C TYR A 44 6.96 -5.74 15.43
N ILE A 45 7.47 -6.44 14.41
CA ILE A 45 8.15 -7.73 14.56
C ILE A 45 9.41 -7.61 15.43
N ALA A 46 10.10 -6.47 15.37
CA ALA A 46 11.25 -6.14 16.20
C ALA A 46 10.89 -5.62 17.60
N ASP A 47 9.60 -5.61 17.97
CA ASP A 47 9.08 -5.10 19.25
C ASP A 47 9.40 -3.62 19.52
N GLU A 48 9.65 -2.84 18.46
CA GLU A 48 9.95 -1.40 18.51
C GLU A 48 8.66 -0.55 18.61
N MET A 49 7.52 -1.09 18.19
CA MET A 49 6.22 -0.44 18.31
C MET A 49 5.06 -1.46 18.39
N PRO A 50 3.94 -1.12 19.06
CA PRO A 50 2.74 -1.95 19.05
C PRO A 50 2.15 -2.15 17.66
N LEU A 51 1.53 -3.32 17.39
CA LEU A 51 0.89 -3.61 16.10
C LEU A 51 -0.11 -2.54 15.66
N LYS A 52 -0.89 -1.99 16.60
CA LYS A 52 -1.85 -0.92 16.32
C LYS A 52 -1.18 0.34 15.76
N GLU A 53 0.01 0.68 16.26
CA GLU A 53 0.79 1.81 15.77
C GLU A 53 1.37 1.53 14.38
N ALA A 54 1.90 0.32 14.17
CA ALA A 54 2.37 -0.12 12.86
C ALA A 54 1.27 -0.07 11.79
N ILE A 55 0.05 -0.52 12.11
CA ILE A 55 -1.13 -0.43 11.24
C ILE A 55 -1.42 1.04 10.90
N SER A 56 -1.54 1.91 11.91
CA SER A 56 -1.83 3.33 11.71
C SER A 56 -0.78 4.02 10.83
N LEU A 57 0.50 3.68 11.03
CA LEU A 57 1.61 4.19 10.22
C LEU A 57 1.51 3.74 8.76
N ALA A 58 1.29 2.45 8.51
CA ALA A 58 1.17 1.90 7.17
C ALA A 58 -0.07 2.45 6.43
N GLN A 59 -1.19 2.63 7.12
CA GLN A 59 -2.38 3.27 6.57
C GLN A 59 -2.11 4.72 6.17
N LYS A 60 -1.44 5.50 7.03
CA LYS A 60 -1.01 6.88 6.72
C LYS A 60 -0.10 6.93 5.50
N GLN A 61 0.89 6.04 5.42
CA GLN A 61 1.79 5.95 4.26
C GLN A 61 1.04 5.59 2.97
N THR A 62 0.08 4.66 3.06
CA THR A 62 -0.78 4.25 1.94
C THR A 62 -1.62 5.43 1.44
N ARG A 63 -2.25 6.21 2.34
CA ARG A 63 -3.00 7.42 1.96
C ARG A 63 -2.10 8.47 1.29
N ASN A 64 -0.90 8.69 1.83
CA ASN A 64 0.07 9.62 1.24
C ASN A 64 0.49 9.17 -0.16
N TYR A 65 0.71 7.87 -0.36
CA TYR A 65 1.04 7.31 -1.66
C TYR A 65 -0.13 7.45 -2.65
N ALA A 66 -1.35 7.08 -2.25
CA ALA A 66 -2.54 7.27 -3.08
C ALA A 66 -2.73 8.74 -3.47
N LYS A 67 -2.50 9.69 -2.55
CA LYS A 67 -2.53 11.13 -2.87
C LYS A 67 -1.49 11.50 -3.92
N ARG A 68 -0.24 11.03 -3.79
CA ARG A 68 0.82 11.26 -4.79
C ARG A 68 0.45 10.68 -6.15
N GLN A 69 -0.09 9.46 -6.19
CA GLN A 69 -0.58 8.83 -7.43
C GLN A 69 -1.65 9.70 -8.08
N MET A 70 -2.66 10.14 -7.33
CA MET A 70 -3.72 11.00 -7.87
C MET A 70 -3.21 12.36 -8.35
N THR A 71 -2.24 12.97 -7.65
CA THR A 71 -1.59 14.21 -8.12
C THR A 71 -0.83 13.98 -9.42
N TRP A 72 -0.09 12.89 -9.53
CA TRP A 72 0.65 12.56 -10.75
C TRP A 72 -0.30 12.32 -11.92
N ILE A 73 -1.34 11.49 -11.74
CA ILE A 73 -2.36 11.21 -12.76
C ILE A 73 -3.01 12.51 -13.24
N ARG A 74 -3.45 13.38 -12.33
CA ARG A 74 -4.07 14.66 -12.70
C ARG A 74 -3.18 15.54 -13.59
N ASN A 75 -1.87 15.52 -13.35
CA ASN A 75 -0.92 16.38 -14.04
C ASN A 75 -0.33 15.75 -15.31
N GLN A 76 -0.36 14.42 -15.45
CA GLN A 76 0.29 13.70 -16.55
C GLN A 76 -0.71 12.99 -17.49
N MET A 77 -1.96 12.84 -17.05
CA MET A 77 -3.03 12.11 -17.73
C MET A 77 -4.32 12.94 -17.68
N ALA A 78 -4.20 14.24 -17.93
CA ALA A 78 -5.32 15.18 -17.81
C ALA A 78 -6.44 14.92 -18.85
N ASP A 79 -6.09 14.26 -19.94
CA ASP A 79 -6.99 13.84 -21.02
C ASP A 79 -7.69 12.51 -20.74
N TRP A 80 -7.33 11.80 -19.67
CA TRP A 80 -7.95 10.53 -19.34
C TRP A 80 -9.39 10.72 -18.85
N PRO A 81 -10.36 9.95 -19.38
CA PRO A 81 -11.73 10.00 -18.92
C PRO A 81 -11.83 9.49 -17.49
N THR A 82 -12.51 10.25 -16.63
CA THR A 82 -12.82 9.81 -15.27
C THR A 82 -14.04 8.90 -15.31
N VAL A 83 -13.90 7.71 -14.74
CA VAL A 83 -14.96 6.69 -14.67
C VAL A 83 -15.20 6.31 -13.22
N GLU A 84 -16.46 6.29 -12.80
CA GLU A 84 -16.84 5.97 -11.42
C GLU A 84 -17.25 4.50 -11.26
N THR A 85 -17.69 3.89 -12.36
CA THR A 85 -18.15 2.51 -12.39
C THR A 85 -17.37 1.70 -13.41
N ARG A 86 -17.29 0.39 -13.16
CA ARG A 86 -16.75 -0.57 -14.12
C ARG A 86 -17.48 -0.52 -15.45
N GLN A 87 -18.79 -0.32 -15.43
CA GLN A 87 -19.62 -0.27 -16.64
C GLN A 87 -19.22 0.93 -17.53
N GLN A 88 -19.09 2.12 -16.95
CA GLN A 88 -18.58 3.30 -17.66
C GLN A 88 -17.16 3.07 -18.20
N ALA A 89 -16.30 2.41 -17.43
CA ALA A 89 -14.94 2.07 -17.89
C ALA A 89 -14.97 1.17 -19.13
N LEU A 90 -15.85 0.17 -19.16
CA LEU A 90 -16.02 -0.72 -20.32
C LEU A 90 -16.56 0.04 -21.53
N GLU A 91 -17.51 0.95 -21.34
CA GLU A 91 -18.06 1.79 -22.43
C GLU A 91 -17.03 2.74 -23.02
N VAL A 92 -16.09 3.24 -22.22
CA VAL A 92 -14.97 4.05 -22.71
C VAL A 92 -13.98 3.22 -23.52
N LEU A 93 -13.68 1.99 -23.07
CA LEU A 93 -12.68 1.12 -23.70
C LEU A 93 -13.17 0.43 -24.98
N LEU A 94 -14.48 0.21 -25.11
CA LEU A 94 -15.10 -0.51 -26.23
C LEU A 94 -15.71 0.41 -27.29
N LYS A 95 -15.53 1.74 -27.14
CA LYS A 95 -15.76 2.73 -28.21
C LYS A 95 -14.51 2.89 -29.06
#